data_AF-A0A0B4ELH8-F1
#
_entry.id   AF-A0A0B4ELH8-F1
#
_cell.length_a   1.000
_cell.length_b   1.000
_cell.length_c   1.000
_cell.angle_alpha   90.00
_cell.angle_beta   90.00
_cell.angle_gamma   90.00
#
_symmetry.space_group_name_H-M   'P 1'
#
loop_
_entity.id
_entity.type
_entity.pdbx_description
1 polymer ?
#
loop_
_entity_poly.entity_id
_entity_poly.type
_entity_poly.pdbx_seq_one_letter_code
_entity_poly.pdbx_strand_id
1 'polypeptide(L)'
;MKIKTIKELINFINTNPNVDSEINIRFFGGEPLLRINFIKISLALFDKNIKWKKVKYNIFTNGTLINEEVLNLMEQYDLILLISIDGVKDIHDKNRKFFNGSGTHHIVEKNILKVLKKFPNRIITRSVLSFSDFDSFSQNIQYISSLGVRQISFVLPWGEKIDEDKDFESIINKIDIFFERFLLKIKNHEFDWLGIHPISTTLFSLLNNSQCFDNRTCGAGYETISIGTDSKIYPCHSFIYNKDFKIGDLKKNKINLKNLLGNGDCDSLKQCKTCDIKYLCKIRCYADNYLTNNNLEKNNLLKCRLEKYFIDSICNLILQLNDFPAEKRLIKLIEKNID
;
A
#
# COMPACT_ATOMS: atom_id res chain seq x y z
N MET A 1 1.65 3.32 22.60
CA MET A 1 1.58 1.85 22.86
C MET A 1 2.61 1.47 23.92
N LYS A 2 2.30 0.53 24.82
CA LYS A 2 3.20 0.08 25.91
C LYS A 2 3.82 -1.29 25.58
N ILE A 3 4.97 -1.64 26.17
CA ILE A 3 5.62 -2.95 25.97
C ILE A 3 4.70 -4.11 26.39
N LYS A 4 3.83 -3.89 27.38
CA LYS A 4 2.79 -4.85 27.76
C LYS A 4 1.91 -5.28 26.56
N THR A 5 1.53 -4.34 25.69
CA THR A 5 0.76 -4.63 24.47
C THR A 5 1.51 -5.55 23.51
N ILE A 6 2.83 -5.44 23.41
CA ILE A 6 3.67 -6.33 22.59
C ILE A 6 3.65 -7.75 23.14
N LYS A 7 3.76 -7.92 24.46
CA LYS A 7 3.65 -9.23 25.10
C LYS A 7 2.27 -9.86 24.88
N GLU A 8 1.21 -9.06 25.00
CA GLU A 8 -0.16 -9.48 24.71
C GLU A 8 -0.32 -9.89 23.23
N LEU A 9 0.28 -9.14 22.29
CA LEU A 9 0.29 -9.47 20.86
C LEU A 9 1.04 -10.77 20.56
N ILE A 10 2.20 -10.99 21.17
CA ILE A 10 2.97 -12.24 21.05
C ILE A 10 2.12 -13.42 21.53
N ASN A 11 1.47 -13.29 22.69
CA ASN A 11 0.58 -14.33 23.19
C ASN A 11 -0.56 -14.61 22.20
N PHE A 12 -1.17 -13.57 21.65
CA PHE A 12 -2.22 -13.70 20.63
C PHE A 12 -1.72 -14.44 19.38
N ILE A 13 -0.57 -14.06 18.84
CA ILE A 13 0.05 -14.69 17.67
C ILE A 13 0.33 -16.18 17.92
N ASN A 14 0.87 -16.53 19.07
CA ASN A 14 1.27 -17.90 19.37
C ASN A 14 0.11 -18.85 19.68
N THR A 15 -1.03 -18.32 20.16
CA THR A 15 -2.12 -19.15 20.69
C THR A 15 -3.38 -19.13 19.86
N ASN A 16 -3.56 -18.11 19.00
CA ASN A 16 -4.77 -18.01 18.19
C ASN A 16 -4.62 -18.85 16.92
N PRO A 17 -5.47 -19.88 16.70
CA PRO A 17 -5.32 -20.80 15.58
C PRO A 17 -5.59 -20.14 14.21
N ASN A 18 -6.19 -18.95 14.20
CA ASN A 18 -6.49 -18.22 12.96
C ASN A 18 -5.34 -17.33 12.49
N VAL A 19 -4.22 -17.30 13.21
CA VAL A 19 -3.03 -16.57 12.78
C VAL A 19 -2.20 -17.50 11.89
N ASP A 20 -1.91 -17.06 10.67
CA ASP A 20 -1.16 -17.84 9.68
C ASP A 20 0.28 -18.15 10.16
N SER A 21 0.86 -19.20 9.57
CA SER A 21 2.27 -19.56 9.65
C SER A 21 3.22 -18.46 9.15
N GLU A 22 2.81 -17.68 8.14
CA GLU A 22 3.54 -16.51 7.67
C GLU A 22 2.81 -15.22 8.07
N ILE A 23 3.48 -14.34 8.80
CA ILE A 23 2.89 -13.07 9.25
C ILE A 23 3.77 -11.87 8.90
N ASN A 24 3.12 -10.74 8.64
CA ASN A 24 3.79 -9.46 8.42
C ASN A 24 3.40 -8.47 9.53
N ILE A 25 4.37 -8.07 10.34
CA ILE A 25 4.20 -7.07 11.38
C ILE A 25 4.62 -5.70 10.83
N ARG A 26 3.63 -4.80 10.74
CA ARG A 26 3.80 -3.45 10.20
C ARG A 26 3.78 -2.44 11.34
N PHE A 27 4.90 -1.76 11.59
CA PHE A 27 4.93 -0.60 12.47
C PHE A 27 4.30 0.59 11.73
N PHE A 28 3.18 1.08 12.27
CA PHE A 28 2.34 2.13 11.70
C PHE A 28 1.90 3.13 12.79
N GLY A 29 1.24 4.22 12.42
CA GLY A 29 0.67 5.20 13.35
C GLY A 29 0.81 6.63 12.82
N GLY A 30 1.19 7.56 13.70
CA GLY A 30 1.73 8.86 13.28
C GLY A 30 3.11 8.66 12.62
N GLU A 31 4.18 9.02 13.31
CA GLU A 31 5.55 8.68 12.87
C GLU A 31 6.15 7.61 13.81
N PRO A 32 6.26 6.34 13.39
CA PRO A 32 6.79 5.25 14.23
C PRO A 32 8.23 5.48 14.69
N LEU A 33 9.08 6.12 13.87
CA LEU A 33 10.49 6.32 14.19
C LEU A 33 10.72 7.29 15.37
N LEU A 34 9.71 8.08 15.77
CA LEU A 34 9.74 8.83 17.04
C LEU A 34 9.92 7.92 18.26
N ARG A 35 9.62 6.63 18.11
CA ARG A 35 9.77 5.62 19.17
C ARG A 35 10.67 4.47 18.73
N ILE A 36 11.79 4.77 18.07
CA ILE A 36 12.76 3.77 17.60
C ILE A 36 13.18 2.77 18.69
N ASN A 37 13.43 3.24 19.92
CA ASN A 37 13.73 2.36 21.06
C ASN A 37 12.60 1.35 21.35
N PHE A 38 11.34 1.76 21.22
CA PHE A 38 10.20 0.86 21.37
C PHE A 38 10.16 -0.17 20.24
N ILE A 39 10.43 0.24 18.99
CA ILE A 39 10.50 -0.67 17.83
C ILE A 39 11.60 -1.71 18.04
N LYS A 40 12.80 -1.28 18.42
CA LYS A 40 13.95 -2.15 18.72
C LYS A 40 13.62 -3.20 19.79
N ILE A 41 13.03 -2.78 20.91
CA ILE A 41 12.60 -3.72 21.97
C ILE A 41 11.50 -4.66 21.45
N SER A 42 10.57 -4.15 20.64
CA SER A 42 9.48 -4.97 20.09
C SER A 42 10.01 -6.05 19.15
N LEU A 43 10.93 -5.70 18.24
CA LEU A 43 11.59 -6.63 17.32
C LEU A 43 12.33 -7.74 18.08
N ALA A 44 13.14 -7.38 19.09
CA ALA A 44 13.83 -8.36 19.93
C ALA A 44 12.85 -9.28 20.69
N LEU A 45 11.71 -8.75 21.13
CA LEU A 45 10.67 -9.57 21.78
C LEU A 45 9.97 -10.50 20.78
N PHE A 46 9.68 -10.03 19.56
CA PHE A 46 9.07 -10.86 18.53
C PHE A 46 9.98 -12.01 18.13
N ASP A 47 11.24 -11.71 17.81
CA ASP A 47 12.27 -12.68 17.42
C ASP A 47 12.48 -13.76 18.49
N LYS A 48 12.53 -13.35 19.77
CA LYS A 48 12.72 -14.30 20.88
C LYS A 48 11.49 -15.17 21.18
N ASN A 49 10.27 -14.68 20.95
CA ASN A 49 9.07 -15.28 21.56
C ASN A 49 8.00 -15.75 20.57
N ILE A 50 8.01 -15.33 19.30
CA ILE A 50 7.12 -15.89 18.29
C ILE A 50 7.73 -17.21 17.83
N LYS A 51 6.98 -18.31 17.99
CA LYS A 51 7.49 -19.66 17.69
C LYS A 51 6.84 -20.22 16.43
N TRP A 52 7.63 -20.95 15.62
CA TRP A 52 7.13 -21.74 14.49
C TRP A 52 6.37 -20.95 13.41
N LYS A 53 6.57 -19.62 13.37
CA LYS A 53 5.99 -18.72 12.38
C LYS A 53 7.09 -17.89 11.74
N LYS A 54 6.97 -17.67 10.44
CA LYS A 54 7.85 -16.77 9.69
C LYS A 54 7.31 -15.35 9.84
N VAL A 55 8.14 -14.45 10.32
CA VAL A 55 7.75 -13.06 10.58
C VAL A 55 8.53 -12.13 9.66
N LYS A 56 7.81 -11.37 8.84
CA LYS A 56 8.37 -10.24 8.08
C LYS A 56 8.04 -8.94 8.80
N TYR A 57 8.94 -7.97 8.71
CA TYR A 57 8.77 -6.69 9.40
C TYR A 57 8.84 -5.53 8.43
N ASN A 58 7.91 -4.60 8.58
CA ASN A 58 7.85 -3.38 7.79
C ASN A 58 7.69 -2.16 8.69
N ILE A 59 8.30 -1.03 8.32
CA ILE A 59 8.07 0.26 8.98
C ILE A 59 7.52 1.24 7.95
N PHE A 60 6.34 1.80 8.23
CA PHE A 60 5.84 2.95 7.49
C PHE A 60 6.37 4.22 8.16
N THR A 61 6.99 5.09 7.39
CA THR A 61 7.61 6.31 7.91
C THR A 61 7.41 7.48 6.94
N ASN A 62 7.38 8.69 7.49
CA ASN A 62 7.48 9.93 6.72
C ASN A 62 8.90 10.18 6.19
N GLY A 63 9.89 9.35 6.57
CA GLY A 63 11.25 9.39 6.05
C GLY A 63 12.17 10.42 6.70
N THR A 64 11.67 11.31 7.55
CA THR A 64 12.46 12.42 8.12
C THR A 64 13.46 11.99 9.19
N LEU A 65 13.18 10.87 9.89
CA LEU A 65 13.97 10.38 11.04
C LEU A 65 14.89 9.20 10.70
N ILE A 66 15.12 8.90 9.42
CA ILE A 66 15.97 7.79 9.02
C ILE A 66 17.46 8.12 9.30
N ASN A 67 18.07 7.33 10.17
CA ASN A 67 19.45 7.45 10.61
C ASN A 67 20.14 6.08 10.67
N GLU A 68 21.39 6.03 11.14
CA GLU A 68 22.17 4.77 11.24
C GLU A 68 21.50 3.72 12.13
N GLU A 69 20.78 4.12 13.17
CA GLU A 69 20.05 3.17 14.01
C GLU A 69 18.94 2.46 13.22
N VAL A 70 18.23 3.19 12.35
CA VAL A 70 17.24 2.58 11.45
C VAL A 70 17.91 1.61 10.47
N LEU A 71 19.05 1.99 9.88
CA LEU A 71 19.79 1.13 8.95
C LEU A 71 20.28 -0.16 9.63
N ASN A 72 20.72 -0.07 10.88
CA ASN A 72 21.13 -1.24 11.67
C ASN A 72 19.95 -2.17 11.95
N LEU A 73 18.78 -1.62 12.26
CA LEU A 73 17.56 -2.43 12.40
C LEU A 73 17.18 -3.11 11.08
N MET A 74 17.31 -2.41 9.94
CA MET A 74 17.03 -2.99 8.62
C MET A 74 17.94 -4.16 8.29
N GLU A 75 19.21 -4.07 8.65
CA GLU A 75 20.16 -5.17 8.47
C GLU A 75 19.81 -6.35 9.37
N GLN A 76 19.63 -6.09 10.66
CA GLN A 76 19.44 -7.13 11.68
C GLN A 76 18.13 -7.92 11.50
N TYR A 77 17.05 -7.27 11.08
CA TYR A 77 15.70 -7.87 11.06
C TYR A 77 15.11 -7.98 9.65
N ASP A 78 15.91 -7.80 8.60
CA ASP A 78 15.45 -7.81 7.20
C ASP A 78 14.25 -6.84 6.98
N LEU A 79 14.29 -5.66 7.62
CA LEU A 79 13.18 -4.71 7.55
C LEU A 79 13.08 -4.07 6.17
N ILE A 80 11.85 -3.93 5.70
CA ILE A 80 11.51 -3.11 4.55
C ILE A 80 10.91 -1.78 5.03
N LEU A 81 11.42 -0.67 4.49
CA LEU A 81 10.85 0.65 4.74
C LEU A 81 9.80 1.00 3.69
N LEU A 82 8.64 1.46 4.16
CA LEU A 82 7.65 2.13 3.34
C LEU A 82 7.76 3.63 3.59
N ILE A 83 8.43 4.34 2.67
CA ILE A 83 8.82 5.73 2.85
C ILE A 83 7.81 6.63 2.12
N SER A 84 7.23 7.57 2.86
CA SER A 84 6.24 8.48 2.30
C SER A 84 6.89 9.59 1.47
N ILE A 85 6.64 9.60 0.16
CA ILE A 85 7.12 10.64 -0.75
C ILE A 85 6.11 10.78 -1.90
N ASP A 86 5.56 11.98 -2.11
CA ASP A 86 4.49 12.18 -3.10
C ASP A 86 5.00 12.55 -4.50
N GLY A 87 6.32 12.61 -4.69
CA GLY A 87 6.96 12.95 -5.95
C GLY A 87 7.90 14.14 -5.83
N VAL A 88 7.91 14.99 -6.86
CA VAL A 88 8.78 16.17 -6.91
C VAL A 88 8.51 17.14 -5.76
N LYS A 89 9.51 17.97 -5.45
CA LYS A 89 9.51 18.88 -4.31
C LYS A 89 8.21 19.68 -4.15
N ASP A 90 7.72 20.32 -5.20
CA ASP A 90 6.56 21.22 -5.09
C ASP A 90 5.28 20.46 -4.73
N ILE A 91 5.10 19.25 -5.26
CA ILE A 91 3.96 18.38 -4.94
C ILE A 91 4.10 17.81 -3.53
N HIS A 92 5.29 17.33 -3.17
CA HIS A 92 5.55 16.79 -1.84
C HIS A 92 5.36 17.85 -0.75
N ASP A 93 6.04 18.99 -0.88
CA ASP A 93 6.06 20.04 0.13
C ASP A 93 4.72 20.78 0.24
N LYS A 94 3.83 20.69 -0.77
CA LYS A 94 2.45 21.21 -0.70
C LYS A 94 1.71 20.61 0.50
N ASN A 95 1.82 19.29 0.68
CA ASN A 95 1.05 18.52 1.66
C ASN A 95 1.90 18.02 2.84
N ARG A 96 3.22 17.87 2.68
CA ARG A 96 4.12 17.31 3.70
C ARG A 96 5.07 18.39 4.19
N LYS A 97 4.64 19.04 5.27
CA LYS A 97 5.39 20.10 5.94
C LYS A 97 5.69 19.70 7.38
N PHE A 98 6.82 20.16 7.89
CA PHE A 98 7.06 20.21 9.32
C PHE A 98 6.04 21.12 10.00
N PHE A 99 5.95 21.01 11.32
CA PHE A 99 5.05 21.84 12.13
C PHE A 99 5.28 23.36 11.92
N ASN A 100 6.52 23.77 11.64
CA ASN A 100 6.87 25.16 11.34
C ASN A 100 6.53 25.60 9.90
N GLY A 101 5.88 24.74 9.10
CA GLY A 101 5.49 25.02 7.72
C GLY A 101 6.57 24.78 6.67
N SER A 102 7.80 24.43 7.05
CA SER A 102 8.87 24.12 6.10
C SER A 102 8.66 22.74 5.45
N GLY A 103 9.01 22.62 4.17
CA GLY A 103 8.86 21.38 3.40
C GLY A 103 9.79 20.24 3.84
N THR A 104 9.31 19.00 3.73
CA THR A 104 10.08 17.81 4.13
C THR A 104 10.82 17.12 2.99
N HIS A 105 10.59 17.51 1.72
CA HIS A 105 11.10 16.77 0.57
C HIS A 105 12.62 16.54 0.60
N HIS A 106 13.41 17.60 0.84
CA HIS A 106 14.87 17.54 0.80
C HIS A 106 15.46 16.52 1.80
N ILE A 107 14.91 16.43 3.01
CA ILE A 107 15.40 15.50 4.03
C ILE A 107 14.96 14.06 3.71
N VAL A 108 13.75 13.88 3.16
CA VAL A 108 13.24 12.57 2.75
C VAL A 108 14.05 12.03 1.58
N GLU A 109 14.32 12.84 0.55
CA GLU A 109 15.18 12.49 -0.58
C GLU A 109 16.58 12.06 -0.13
N LYS A 110 17.24 12.88 0.70
CA LYS A 110 18.54 12.56 1.28
C LYS A 110 18.53 11.21 1.99
N ASN A 111 17.47 10.92 2.74
CA ASN A 111 17.34 9.69 3.50
C ASN A 111 17.00 8.48 2.62
N ILE A 112 16.20 8.64 1.56
CA ILE A 112 15.98 7.60 0.54
C ILE A 112 17.32 7.22 -0.09
N LEU A 113 18.10 8.20 -0.54
CA LEU A 113 19.42 7.96 -1.14
C LEU A 113 20.38 7.27 -0.16
N LYS A 114 20.32 7.62 1.13
CA LYS A 114 21.10 6.95 2.18
C LYS A 114 20.73 5.47 2.29
N VAL A 115 19.44 5.14 2.31
CA VAL A 115 18.99 3.75 2.42
C VAL A 115 19.32 2.97 1.15
N LEU A 116 19.11 3.55 -0.04
CA LEU A 116 19.40 2.88 -1.32
C LEU A 116 20.88 2.50 -1.48
N LYS A 117 21.81 3.28 -0.91
CA LYS A 117 23.24 2.94 -0.91
C LYS A 117 23.56 1.62 -0.21
N LYS A 118 22.76 1.21 0.79
CA LYS A 118 23.00 -0.01 1.59
C LYS A 118 21.98 -1.11 1.29
N PHE A 119 20.74 -0.74 0.96
CA PHE A 119 19.62 -1.66 0.79
C PHE A 119 18.76 -1.28 -0.42
N PRO A 120 19.27 -1.42 -1.66
CA PRO A 120 18.57 -0.98 -2.87
C PRO A 120 17.19 -1.63 -3.08
N ASN A 121 16.98 -2.85 -2.55
CA ASN A 121 15.75 -3.62 -2.71
C ASN A 121 14.85 -3.66 -1.46
N ARG A 122 15.17 -2.91 -0.39
CA ARG A 122 14.37 -2.90 0.87
C ARG A 122 13.63 -1.59 1.10
N ILE A 123 13.30 -0.87 0.03
CA ILE A 123 12.48 0.34 0.07
C ILE A 123 11.29 0.17 -0.85
N ILE A 124 10.12 0.56 -0.35
CA ILE A 124 8.94 0.85 -1.16
C ILE A 124 8.58 2.30 -0.89
N THR A 125 8.45 3.14 -1.92
CA THR A 125 7.91 4.48 -1.72
C THR A 125 6.39 4.45 -1.72
N ARG A 126 5.77 5.31 -0.92
CA ARG A 126 4.31 5.44 -0.84
C ARG A 126 3.88 6.89 -1.04
N SER A 127 3.16 7.12 -2.12
CA SER A 127 2.63 8.43 -2.50
C SER A 127 1.13 8.49 -2.25
N VAL A 128 0.64 9.65 -1.79
CA VAL A 128 -0.78 9.99 -1.84
C VAL A 128 -0.99 10.89 -3.05
N LEU A 129 -1.76 10.40 -4.03
CA LEU A 129 -2.03 11.12 -5.26
C LEU A 129 -3.40 11.79 -5.15
N SER A 130 -3.40 13.06 -4.75
CA SER A 130 -4.61 13.89 -4.79
C SER A 130 -5.08 14.07 -6.23
N PHE A 131 -6.40 14.12 -6.44
CA PHE A 131 -6.97 14.29 -7.77
C PHE A 131 -6.53 15.60 -8.43
N SER A 132 -6.41 16.67 -7.64
CA SER A 132 -5.90 17.97 -8.12
C SER A 132 -4.44 17.97 -8.58
N ASP A 133 -3.66 16.95 -8.20
CA ASP A 133 -2.23 16.83 -8.53
C ASP A 133 -1.97 15.70 -9.56
N PHE A 134 -3.02 15.14 -10.17
CA PHE A 134 -2.92 13.99 -11.06
C PHE A 134 -2.07 14.26 -12.32
N ASP A 135 -2.02 15.51 -12.76
CA ASP A 135 -1.15 15.97 -13.85
C ASP A 135 0.34 15.64 -13.61
N SER A 136 0.75 15.61 -12.35
CA SER A 136 2.12 15.30 -11.95
C SER A 136 2.38 13.79 -11.81
N PHE A 137 1.39 12.92 -12.02
CA PHE A 137 1.52 11.47 -11.78
C PHE A 137 2.74 10.87 -12.51
N SER A 138 2.83 11.07 -13.84
CA SER A 138 3.95 10.55 -14.63
C SER A 138 5.30 11.13 -14.19
N GLN A 139 5.34 12.44 -13.91
CA GLN A 139 6.55 13.13 -13.44
C GLN A 139 7.00 12.61 -12.06
N ASN A 140 6.07 12.36 -11.15
CA ASN A 140 6.34 11.88 -9.80
C ASN A 140 6.91 10.46 -9.83
N ILE A 141 6.34 9.58 -10.66
CA ILE A 141 6.89 8.22 -10.88
C ILE A 141 8.31 8.30 -11.46
N GLN A 142 8.54 9.16 -12.47
CA GLN A 142 9.86 9.34 -13.08
C GLN A 142 10.88 9.87 -12.08
N TYR A 143 10.51 10.86 -11.28
CA TYR A 143 11.38 11.43 -10.25
C TYR A 143 11.74 10.39 -9.19
N ILE A 144 10.77 9.65 -8.64
CA ILE A 144 11.05 8.62 -7.65
C ILE A 144 11.94 7.52 -8.24
N SER A 145 11.70 7.13 -9.50
CA SER A 145 12.53 6.16 -10.22
C SER A 145 13.96 6.68 -10.47
N SER A 146 14.14 7.98 -10.72
CA SER A 146 15.48 8.57 -10.93
C SER A 146 16.32 8.62 -9.66
N LEU A 147 15.71 8.55 -8.48
CA LEU A 147 16.43 8.33 -7.21
C LEU A 147 17.01 6.91 -7.09
N GLY A 148 16.58 5.97 -7.94
CA GLY A 148 16.95 4.55 -7.90
C GLY A 148 15.92 3.65 -7.21
N VAL A 149 14.76 4.17 -6.82
CA VAL A 149 13.67 3.36 -6.25
C VAL A 149 13.00 2.54 -7.35
N ARG A 150 12.83 1.23 -7.10
CA ARG A 150 12.20 0.29 -8.05
C ARG A 150 10.85 -0.26 -7.60
N GLN A 151 10.40 0.07 -6.39
CA GLN A 151 9.09 -0.30 -5.86
C GLN A 151 8.36 0.97 -5.39
N ILE A 152 7.31 1.34 -6.11
CA ILE A 152 6.52 2.55 -5.90
C ILE A 152 5.08 2.12 -5.66
N SER A 153 4.45 2.65 -4.63
CA SER A 153 3.02 2.50 -4.37
C SER A 153 2.39 3.87 -4.37
N PHE A 154 1.27 4.03 -5.06
CA PHE A 154 0.43 5.20 -4.91
C PHE A 154 -0.95 4.79 -4.37
N VAL A 155 -1.59 5.70 -3.67
CA VAL A 155 -2.98 5.58 -3.25
C VAL A 155 -3.72 6.88 -3.47
N LEU A 156 -5.01 6.76 -3.78
CA LEU A 156 -5.90 7.91 -3.79
C LEU A 156 -6.27 8.28 -2.34
N PRO A 157 -6.35 9.57 -1.99
CA PRO A 157 -6.66 10.02 -0.65
C PRO A 157 -8.07 9.59 -0.24
N TRP A 158 -8.24 9.25 1.04
CA TRP A 158 -9.54 8.84 1.56
C TRP A 158 -10.40 10.03 1.95
N GLY A 159 -11.71 9.94 1.73
CA GLY A 159 -12.67 10.98 2.12
C GLY A 159 -12.62 12.24 1.24
N GLU A 160 -11.82 12.27 0.18
CA GLU A 160 -11.77 13.40 -0.75
C GLU A 160 -13.09 13.48 -1.54
N LYS A 161 -13.73 14.64 -1.50
CA LYS A 161 -14.93 14.97 -2.28
C LYS A 161 -14.49 15.86 -3.44
N ILE A 162 -14.74 15.41 -4.66
CA ILE A 162 -14.39 16.16 -5.87
C ILE A 162 -15.54 16.12 -6.89
N ASP A 163 -15.44 16.93 -7.94
CA ASP A 163 -16.45 17.04 -8.99
C ASP A 163 -16.30 15.86 -9.95
N GLU A 164 -17.25 14.93 -9.92
CA GLU A 164 -17.11 13.62 -10.56
C GLU A 164 -16.89 13.68 -12.07
N ASP A 165 -17.45 14.65 -12.79
CA ASP A 165 -17.41 14.64 -14.26
C ASP A 165 -16.24 15.45 -14.81
N LYS A 166 -16.00 16.64 -14.26
CA LYS A 166 -14.92 17.51 -14.75
C LYS A 166 -13.54 16.92 -14.45
N ASP A 167 -13.37 16.33 -13.27
CA ASP A 167 -12.08 15.79 -12.86
C ASP A 167 -11.80 14.44 -13.55
N PHE A 168 -12.83 13.63 -13.83
CA PHE A 168 -12.66 12.34 -14.50
C PHE A 168 -12.00 12.46 -15.87
N GLU A 169 -12.52 13.32 -16.76
CA GLU A 169 -12.00 13.49 -18.12
C GLU A 169 -10.53 13.97 -18.13
N SER A 170 -10.20 14.89 -17.22
CA SER A 170 -8.81 15.37 -17.08
C SER A 170 -7.89 14.24 -16.63
N ILE A 171 -8.33 13.44 -15.66
CA ILE A 171 -7.54 12.34 -15.09
C ILE A 171 -7.31 11.22 -16.13
N ILE A 172 -8.34 10.80 -16.88
CA ILE A 172 -8.19 9.69 -17.85
C ILE A 172 -7.19 10.03 -18.96
N ASN A 173 -7.20 11.28 -19.46
CA ASN A 173 -6.23 11.73 -20.45
C ASN A 173 -4.78 11.60 -19.93
N LYS A 174 -4.55 11.88 -18.63
CA LYS A 174 -3.22 11.67 -18.03
C LYS A 174 -2.87 10.20 -17.86
N ILE A 175 -3.86 9.34 -17.59
CA ILE A 175 -3.67 7.88 -17.56
C ILE A 175 -3.26 7.39 -18.94
N ASP A 176 -3.92 7.84 -20.01
CA ASP A 176 -3.58 7.48 -21.39
C ASP A 176 -2.15 7.86 -21.74
N ILE A 177 -1.79 9.13 -21.52
CA ILE A 177 -0.43 9.63 -21.75
C ILE A 177 0.61 8.80 -20.96
N PHE A 178 0.28 8.38 -19.74
CA PHE A 178 1.16 7.53 -18.94
C PHE A 178 1.36 6.16 -19.60
N PHE A 179 0.28 5.47 -20.01
CA PHE A 179 0.36 4.15 -20.63
C PHE A 179 1.00 4.19 -22.03
N GLU A 180 0.73 5.22 -22.83
CA GLU A 180 1.39 5.43 -24.12
C GLU A 180 2.90 5.58 -23.96
N ARG A 181 3.34 6.43 -23.02
CA ARG A 181 4.78 6.59 -22.71
C ARG A 181 5.41 5.29 -22.19
N PHE A 182 4.67 4.54 -21.38
CA PHE A 182 5.12 3.26 -20.86
C PHE A 182 5.33 2.25 -22.00
N LEU A 183 4.37 2.15 -22.93
CA LEU A 183 4.46 1.31 -24.11
C LEU A 183 5.62 1.73 -25.04
N LEU A 184 5.80 3.04 -25.27
CA LEU A 184 6.90 3.54 -26.09
C LEU A 184 8.27 3.14 -25.52
N LYS A 185 8.45 3.26 -24.19
CA LYS A 185 9.69 2.80 -23.52
C LYS A 185 9.93 1.30 -23.70
N ILE A 186 8.86 0.50 -23.64
CA ILE A 186 8.95 -0.94 -23.90
C ILE A 186 9.42 -1.22 -25.33
N LYS A 187 8.77 -0.60 -26.32
CA LYS A 187 9.08 -0.78 -27.75
C LYS A 187 10.48 -0.32 -28.12
N ASN A 188 10.99 0.71 -27.45
CA ASN A 188 12.34 1.22 -27.67
C ASN A 188 13.43 0.43 -26.91
N HIS A 189 13.08 -0.65 -26.20
CA HIS A 189 13.99 -1.40 -25.33
C HIS A 189 14.64 -0.56 -24.21
N GLU A 190 13.96 0.52 -23.79
CA GLU A 190 14.36 1.41 -22.69
C GLU A 190 13.69 1.01 -21.37
N PHE A 191 13.11 -0.19 -21.32
CA PHE A 191 12.35 -0.66 -20.19
C PHE A 191 13.27 -1.17 -19.07
N ASP A 192 13.29 -0.42 -17.97
CA ASP A 192 13.79 -0.89 -16.68
C ASP A 192 12.61 -1.27 -15.79
N TRP A 193 12.68 -2.44 -15.15
CA TRP A 193 11.55 -2.98 -14.39
C TRP A 193 11.25 -2.10 -13.18
N LEU A 194 10.02 -1.59 -13.14
CA LEU A 194 9.51 -0.73 -12.08
C LEU A 194 8.21 -1.32 -11.54
N GLY A 195 8.22 -1.74 -10.27
CA GLY A 195 7.00 -2.14 -9.57
C GLY A 195 6.21 -0.90 -9.20
N ILE A 196 5.04 -0.71 -9.82
CA ILE A 196 4.12 0.39 -9.53
C ILE A 196 2.81 -0.20 -9.00
N HIS A 197 2.63 -0.27 -7.69
CA HIS A 197 1.38 -0.75 -7.08
C HIS A 197 0.30 0.36 -7.11
N PRO A 198 -0.93 0.08 -7.58
CA PRO A 198 -1.47 -1.25 -7.91
C PRO A 198 -1.29 -1.73 -9.37
N ILE A 199 -0.83 -0.89 -10.30
CA ILE A 199 -0.70 -1.19 -11.74
C ILE A 199 0.02 -2.52 -12.00
N SER A 200 1.27 -2.67 -11.53
CA SER A 200 2.06 -3.88 -11.74
C SER A 200 1.39 -5.10 -11.11
N THR A 201 0.79 -4.96 -9.92
CA THR A 201 0.08 -6.07 -9.26
C THR A 201 -1.08 -6.58 -10.12
N THR A 202 -1.89 -5.69 -10.67
CA THR A 202 -3.00 -6.05 -11.56
C THR A 202 -2.50 -6.65 -12.87
N LEU A 203 -1.45 -6.06 -13.48
CA LEU A 203 -0.80 -6.60 -14.67
C LEU A 203 -0.34 -8.05 -14.46
N PHE A 204 0.35 -8.33 -13.36
CA PHE A 204 0.82 -9.67 -13.02
C PHE A 204 -0.32 -10.66 -12.76
N SER A 205 -1.37 -10.22 -12.06
CA SER A 205 -2.55 -11.05 -11.83
C SER A 205 -3.17 -11.53 -13.15
N LEU A 206 -3.24 -10.64 -14.14
CA LEU A 206 -3.77 -10.93 -15.47
C LEU A 206 -2.84 -11.85 -16.28
N LEU A 207 -1.53 -11.62 -16.25
CA LEU A 207 -0.56 -12.41 -17.03
C LEU A 207 -0.40 -13.84 -16.51
N ASN A 208 -0.28 -14.04 -15.19
CA ASN A 208 0.06 -15.35 -14.63
C ASN A 208 -1.14 -16.30 -14.52
N ASN A 209 -2.35 -15.85 -14.88
CA ASN A 209 -3.63 -16.52 -14.59
C ASN A 209 -3.72 -17.00 -13.11
N SER A 210 -2.94 -16.37 -12.24
CA SER A 210 -2.85 -16.70 -10.82
C SER A 210 -4.18 -16.34 -10.17
N GLN A 211 -4.61 -17.11 -9.17
CA GLN A 211 -5.86 -17.00 -8.41
C GLN A 211 -6.06 -15.63 -7.70
N CYS A 212 -6.05 -14.54 -8.44
CA CYS A 212 -6.25 -13.17 -7.97
C CYS A 212 -7.65 -12.65 -8.30
N PHE A 213 -8.57 -13.54 -8.68
CA PHE A 213 -10.01 -13.30 -8.56
C PHE A 213 -10.42 -13.37 -7.09
N ASP A 214 -9.80 -12.56 -6.22
CA ASP A 214 -10.21 -12.48 -4.82
C ASP A 214 -11.52 -11.69 -4.78
N ASN A 215 -12.58 -12.38 -4.39
CA ASN A 215 -13.87 -11.74 -4.18
C ASN A 215 -13.82 -10.78 -2.98
N ARG A 216 -12.84 -10.91 -2.08
CA ARG A 216 -12.75 -10.09 -0.87
C ARG A 216 -12.20 -8.69 -1.16
N THR A 217 -12.51 -7.79 -0.22
CA THR A 217 -11.90 -6.47 -0.14
C THR A 217 -10.46 -6.55 0.40
N CYS A 218 -9.84 -5.44 0.80
CA CYS A 218 -8.43 -5.33 1.24
C CYS A 218 -7.98 -6.21 2.45
N GLY A 219 -8.79 -7.19 2.89
CA GLY A 219 -8.49 -8.10 3.99
C GLY A 219 -8.68 -7.49 5.38
N ALA A 220 -9.12 -6.23 5.49
CA ALA A 220 -9.31 -5.53 6.75
C ALA A 220 -10.32 -6.26 7.66
N GLY A 221 -9.89 -6.63 8.86
CA GLY A 221 -10.70 -7.37 9.83
C GLY A 221 -10.69 -8.89 9.64
N TYR A 222 -9.99 -9.42 8.63
CA TYR A 222 -9.82 -10.85 8.40
C TYR A 222 -8.34 -11.23 8.24
N GLU A 223 -7.72 -10.84 7.12
CA GLU A 223 -6.29 -11.11 6.84
C GLU A 223 -5.36 -10.04 7.43
N THR A 224 -5.86 -8.83 7.60
CA THR A 224 -5.14 -7.71 8.18
C THR A 224 -5.95 -7.12 9.33
N ILE A 225 -5.28 -6.87 10.45
CA ILE A 225 -5.86 -6.20 11.62
C ILE A 225 -4.93 -5.10 12.11
N SER A 226 -5.49 -4.12 12.82
CA SER A 226 -4.74 -3.04 13.44
C SER A 226 -4.84 -3.11 14.96
N ILE A 227 -3.71 -2.91 15.64
CA ILE A 227 -3.63 -2.96 17.10
C ILE A 227 -3.54 -1.53 17.65
N GLY A 228 -4.57 -1.15 18.41
CA GLY A 228 -4.66 0.12 19.13
C GLY A 228 -3.57 0.27 20.18
N THR A 229 -3.26 1.53 20.52
CA THR A 229 -2.32 1.83 21.62
C THR A 229 -2.84 1.39 23.00
N ASP A 230 -4.13 1.04 23.06
CA ASP A 230 -4.91 0.55 24.19
C ASP A 230 -5.06 -0.99 24.22
N SER A 231 -4.34 -1.70 23.35
CA SER A 231 -4.39 -3.16 23.13
C SER A 231 -5.71 -3.67 22.53
N LYS A 232 -6.55 -2.80 21.96
CA LYS A 232 -7.75 -3.22 21.25
C LYS A 232 -7.43 -3.56 19.79
N ILE A 233 -8.25 -4.43 19.21
CA ILE A 233 -8.09 -4.89 17.82
C ILE A 233 -9.16 -4.22 16.96
N TYR A 234 -8.73 -3.65 15.83
CA TYR A 234 -9.56 -2.97 14.85
C TYR A 234 -9.36 -3.58 13.45
N PRO A 235 -10.35 -3.47 12.54
CA PRO A 235 -10.23 -3.99 11.17
C PRO A 235 -9.12 -3.32 10.37
N CYS A 236 -8.96 -2.01 10.52
CA CYS A 236 -7.99 -1.20 9.80
C CYS A 236 -7.54 -0.02 10.66
N HIS A 237 -6.39 0.58 10.34
CA HIS A 237 -5.83 1.72 11.05
C HIS A 237 -6.74 2.95 10.99
N SER A 238 -7.55 3.11 9.94
CA SER A 238 -8.51 4.21 9.79
C SER A 238 -9.60 4.19 10.87
N PHE A 239 -9.90 3.02 11.44
CA PHE A 239 -10.96 2.85 12.42
C PHE A 239 -10.46 2.84 13.87
N ILE A 240 -9.15 3.00 14.09
CA ILE A 240 -8.50 2.80 15.40
C ILE A 240 -9.00 3.78 16.48
N TYR A 241 -9.57 4.92 16.08
CA TYR A 241 -10.10 5.93 16.98
C TYR A 241 -11.61 5.85 17.18
N ASN A 242 -12.31 5.00 16.42
CA ASN A 242 -13.74 4.79 16.59
C ASN A 242 -14.00 3.45 17.30
N LYS A 243 -14.44 3.53 18.55
CA LYS A 243 -14.67 2.35 19.42
C LYS A 243 -15.76 1.42 18.89
N ASP A 244 -16.66 1.90 18.04
CA ASP A 244 -17.75 1.11 17.46
C ASP A 244 -17.22 0.06 16.47
N PHE A 245 -16.04 0.32 15.89
CA PHE A 245 -15.37 -0.61 14.98
C PHE A 245 -14.42 -1.58 15.68
N LYS A 246 -14.38 -1.61 17.01
CA LYS A 246 -13.54 -2.56 17.74
C LYS A 246 -14.00 -4.00 17.48
N ILE A 247 -13.11 -4.82 16.95
CA ILE A 247 -13.36 -6.24 16.68
C ILE A 247 -12.70 -7.18 17.69
N GLY A 248 -11.87 -6.69 18.61
CA GLY A 248 -11.23 -7.58 19.58
C GLY A 248 -10.43 -6.88 20.67
N ASP A 249 -9.78 -7.71 21.49
CA ASP A 249 -8.98 -7.28 22.63
C ASP A 249 -7.84 -8.28 22.88
N LEU A 250 -6.60 -7.82 22.75
CA LEU A 250 -5.42 -8.66 22.96
C LEU A 250 -5.33 -9.16 24.40
N LYS A 251 -5.78 -8.36 25.39
CA LYS A 251 -5.77 -8.75 26.81
C LYS A 251 -6.65 -9.96 27.07
N LYS A 252 -7.74 -10.07 26.32
CA LYS A 252 -8.69 -11.18 26.41
C LYS A 252 -8.38 -12.30 25.42
N ASN A 253 -7.30 -12.14 24.64
CA ASN A 253 -6.92 -13.05 23.55
C ASN A 253 -8.09 -13.38 22.60
N LYS A 254 -8.94 -12.38 22.30
CA LYS A 254 -10.20 -12.60 21.57
C LYS A 254 -10.35 -11.63 20.42
N ILE A 255 -10.76 -12.17 19.27
CA ILE A 255 -11.14 -11.43 18.07
C ILE A 255 -12.50 -11.92 17.59
N ASN A 256 -13.33 -11.00 17.12
CA ASN A 256 -14.58 -11.27 16.43
C ASN A 256 -14.30 -11.36 14.92
N LEU A 257 -14.19 -12.60 14.44
CA LEU A 257 -14.02 -12.87 13.00
C LEU A 257 -15.30 -12.63 12.20
N LYS A 258 -16.47 -12.63 12.85
CA LYS A 258 -17.75 -12.26 12.23
C LYS A 258 -17.95 -10.75 12.28
N ASN A 259 -17.00 -9.98 11.73
CA ASN A 259 -17.11 -8.53 11.63
C ASN A 259 -17.49 -8.10 10.21
N LEU A 260 -18.20 -6.97 10.13
CA LEU A 260 -18.77 -6.46 8.89
C LEU A 260 -17.73 -6.25 7.78
N LEU A 261 -16.53 -5.79 8.16
CA LEU A 261 -15.46 -5.47 7.22
C LEU A 261 -14.74 -6.72 6.70
N GLY A 262 -14.38 -7.64 7.59
CA GLY A 262 -13.64 -8.86 7.27
C GLY A 262 -14.44 -9.87 6.44
N ASN A 263 -15.77 -9.81 6.52
CA ASN A 263 -16.68 -10.67 5.75
C ASN A 263 -17.23 -10.00 4.49
N GLY A 264 -16.75 -8.79 4.17
CA GLY A 264 -17.18 -8.03 3.02
C GLY A 264 -16.49 -8.47 1.73
N ASP A 265 -17.28 -8.72 0.68
CA ASP A 265 -16.81 -9.14 -0.64
C ASP A 265 -17.59 -8.42 -1.77
N CYS A 266 -17.17 -8.62 -3.03
CA CYS A 266 -17.88 -8.02 -4.17
C CYS A 266 -19.26 -8.60 -4.43
N ASP A 267 -19.60 -9.76 -3.89
CA ASP A 267 -20.89 -10.43 -4.15
C ASP A 267 -21.96 -10.00 -3.13
N SER A 268 -21.54 -9.57 -1.95
CA SER A 268 -22.40 -9.02 -0.89
C SER A 268 -22.71 -7.52 -1.09
N LEU A 269 -21.79 -6.76 -1.70
CA LEU A 269 -22.02 -5.34 -2.02
C LEU A 269 -22.88 -5.18 -3.27
N LYS A 270 -24.09 -4.62 -3.12
CA LYS A 270 -25.09 -4.46 -4.21
C LYS A 270 -24.51 -3.80 -5.47
N GLN A 271 -23.73 -2.73 -5.32
CA GLN A 271 -23.13 -2.00 -6.46
C GLN A 271 -21.97 -2.74 -7.14
N CYS A 272 -21.33 -3.68 -6.44
CA CYS A 272 -20.19 -4.45 -6.95
C CYS A 272 -20.63 -5.75 -7.62
N LYS A 273 -21.80 -6.28 -7.24
CA LYS A 273 -22.30 -7.60 -7.68
C LYS A 273 -22.39 -7.72 -9.20
N THR A 274 -22.78 -6.64 -9.88
CA THR A 274 -22.93 -6.54 -11.34
C THR A 274 -21.79 -5.77 -12.01
N CYS A 275 -20.68 -5.52 -11.31
CA CYS A 275 -19.55 -4.79 -11.86
C CYS A 275 -18.61 -5.74 -12.62
N ASP A 276 -18.29 -5.41 -13.87
CA ASP A 276 -17.53 -6.29 -14.77
C ASP A 276 -16.09 -6.55 -14.29
N ILE A 277 -15.50 -5.57 -13.58
CA ILE A 277 -14.16 -5.67 -13.00
C ILE A 277 -14.15 -6.22 -11.56
N LYS A 278 -15.25 -6.75 -11.02
CA LYS A 278 -15.40 -6.95 -9.56
C LYS A 278 -14.30 -7.78 -8.90
N TYR A 279 -13.77 -8.77 -9.61
CA TYR A 279 -12.69 -9.63 -9.13
C TYR A 279 -11.28 -9.06 -9.37
N LEU A 280 -11.17 -8.03 -10.20
CA LEU A 280 -9.91 -7.31 -10.48
C LEU A 280 -9.78 -6.04 -9.62
N CYS A 281 -10.90 -5.44 -9.22
CA CYS A 281 -10.97 -4.19 -8.47
C CYS A 281 -10.21 -4.28 -7.13
N LYS A 282 -9.20 -3.41 -6.96
CA LYS A 282 -8.33 -3.30 -5.77
C LYS A 282 -8.64 -2.12 -4.86
N ILE A 283 -9.53 -1.22 -5.27
CA ILE A 283 -9.88 0.00 -4.51
C ILE A 283 -11.13 -0.12 -3.63
N ARG A 284 -11.67 -1.33 -3.44
CA ARG A 284 -12.84 -1.57 -2.56
C ARG A 284 -12.46 -1.32 -1.09
N CYS A 285 -12.63 -0.07 -0.64
CA CYS A 285 -12.15 0.41 0.65
C CYS A 285 -13.30 0.91 1.54
N TYR A 286 -13.70 0.10 2.51
CA TYR A 286 -14.71 0.49 3.51
C TYR A 286 -14.35 1.75 4.31
N ALA A 287 -13.07 1.98 4.59
CA ALA A 287 -12.61 3.17 5.28
C ALA A 287 -12.87 4.44 4.46
N ASP A 288 -12.60 4.38 3.15
CA ASP A 288 -12.86 5.49 2.24
C ASP A 288 -14.37 5.78 2.13
N ASN A 289 -15.18 4.72 1.97
CA ASN A 289 -16.63 4.80 1.94
C ASN A 289 -17.19 5.48 3.20
N TYR A 290 -16.72 5.04 4.38
CA TYR A 290 -17.14 5.60 5.65
C TYR A 290 -16.68 7.06 5.82
N LEU A 291 -15.44 7.39 5.50
CA LEU A 291 -14.93 8.77 5.61
C LEU A 291 -15.60 9.74 4.63
N THR A 292 -16.04 9.26 3.47
CA THR A 292 -16.71 10.09 2.45
C THR A 292 -18.19 10.29 2.76
N ASN A 293 -18.88 9.20 3.14
CA ASN A 293 -20.34 9.12 3.15
C ASN A 293 -20.97 8.79 4.51
N ASN A 294 -20.16 8.57 5.56
CA ASN A 294 -20.60 7.94 6.82
C ASN A 294 -21.34 6.61 6.61
N ASN A 295 -21.06 5.92 5.49
CA ASN A 295 -21.68 4.67 5.11
C ASN A 295 -20.62 3.73 4.52
N LEU A 296 -20.42 2.57 5.16
CA LEU A 296 -19.43 1.57 4.76
C LEU A 296 -19.71 0.99 3.37
N GLU A 297 -20.98 0.87 2.99
CA GLU A 297 -21.41 0.20 1.76
C GLU A 297 -21.59 1.16 0.59
N LYS A 298 -21.44 2.47 0.78
CA LYS A 298 -21.57 3.46 -0.30
C LYS A 298 -20.21 3.79 -0.90
N ASN A 299 -19.94 3.26 -2.10
CA ASN A 299 -18.69 3.48 -2.80
C ASN A 299 -18.55 4.94 -3.26
N ASN A 300 -17.30 5.36 -3.45
CA ASN A 300 -16.96 6.57 -4.19
C ASN A 300 -17.04 6.26 -5.70
N LEU A 301 -18.04 6.81 -6.39
CA LEU A 301 -18.34 6.50 -7.79
C LEU A 301 -17.21 6.91 -8.73
N LEU A 302 -16.60 8.07 -8.50
CA LEU A 302 -15.46 8.51 -9.29
C LEU A 302 -14.29 7.52 -9.19
N LYS A 303 -13.92 7.11 -7.97
CA LYS A 303 -12.86 6.11 -7.80
C LYS A 303 -13.22 4.80 -8.50
N CYS A 304 -14.49 4.36 -8.42
CA CYS A 304 -14.95 3.20 -9.16
C CYS A 304 -14.80 3.35 -10.68
N ARG A 305 -15.12 4.52 -11.26
CA ARG A 305 -14.90 4.81 -12.68
C ARG A 305 -13.41 4.79 -13.04
N LEU A 306 -12.56 5.41 -12.22
CA LEU A 306 -11.12 5.45 -12.43
C LEU A 306 -10.47 4.06 -12.37
N GLU A 307 -10.89 3.22 -11.42
CA GLU A 307 -10.39 1.84 -11.34
C GLU A 307 -10.75 1.03 -12.58
N LYS A 308 -11.99 1.17 -13.08
CA LYS A 308 -12.38 0.54 -14.36
C LYS A 308 -11.45 0.99 -15.48
N TYR A 309 -11.24 2.29 -15.59
CA TYR A 309 -10.36 2.86 -16.61
C TYR A 309 -8.91 2.37 -16.51
N PHE A 310 -8.36 2.29 -15.29
CA PHE A 310 -7.03 1.74 -15.06
C PHE A 310 -6.93 0.27 -15.48
N ILE A 311 -7.93 -0.56 -15.14
CA ILE A 311 -7.96 -1.97 -15.52
C ILE A 311 -8.07 -2.11 -17.04
N ASP A 312 -8.95 -1.35 -17.69
CA ASP A 312 -9.10 -1.34 -19.15
C ASP A 312 -7.79 -0.94 -19.84
N SER A 313 -7.09 0.08 -19.31
CA SER A 313 -5.78 0.51 -19.81
C SER A 313 -4.72 -0.58 -19.67
N ILE A 314 -4.71 -1.32 -18.56
CA ILE A 314 -3.80 -2.47 -18.35
C ILE A 314 -4.13 -3.60 -19.32
N CYS A 315 -5.40 -3.93 -19.52
CA CYS A 315 -5.83 -4.93 -20.50
C CYS A 315 -5.39 -4.56 -21.92
N ASN A 316 -5.59 -3.30 -22.32
CA ASN A 316 -5.14 -2.78 -23.61
C ASN A 316 -3.62 -2.86 -23.77
N LEU A 317 -2.87 -2.53 -22.72
CA LEU A 317 -1.41 -2.71 -22.71
C LEU A 317 -1.02 -4.17 -22.93
N ILE A 318 -1.64 -5.13 -22.23
CA ILE A 318 -1.35 -6.56 -22.40
C ILE A 318 -1.65 -7.02 -23.83
N LEU A 319 -2.80 -6.65 -24.38
CA LEU A 319 -3.19 -7.00 -25.75
C LEU A 319 -2.16 -6.48 -26.76
N GLN A 320 -1.78 -5.21 -26.63
CA GLN A 320 -0.74 -4.63 -27.48
C GLN A 320 0.58 -5.39 -27.33
N LEU A 321 1.06 -5.68 -26.12
CA LEU A 321 2.31 -6.40 -25.91
C LEU A 321 2.30 -7.83 -26.49
N ASN A 322 1.15 -8.50 -26.53
CA ASN A 322 1.02 -9.83 -27.13
C ASN A 322 1.19 -9.81 -28.66
N ASP A 323 0.79 -8.71 -29.30
CA ASP A 323 0.86 -8.56 -30.76
C ASP A 323 2.28 -8.24 -31.25
N PHE A 324 3.22 -7.89 -30.35
CA PHE A 324 4.62 -7.65 -30.70
C PHE A 324 5.54 -8.83 -30.33
N PRO A 325 6.18 -9.52 -31.32
CA PRO A 325 6.96 -10.73 -31.08
C PRO A 325 8.23 -10.58 -30.24
N ALA A 326 8.86 -9.39 -30.20
CA ALA A 326 10.09 -9.14 -29.42
C ALA A 326 9.79 -8.99 -27.91
N GLU A 327 8.54 -8.68 -27.57
CA GLU A 327 8.01 -8.34 -26.27
C GLU A 327 7.52 -9.59 -25.52
N LYS A 328 7.42 -10.75 -26.20
CA LYS A 328 7.32 -12.06 -25.52
C LYS A 328 8.50 -12.32 -24.59
N ARG A 329 9.68 -11.75 -24.87
CA ARG A 329 10.82 -11.77 -23.95
C ARG A 329 10.59 -10.90 -22.72
N LEU A 330 9.89 -9.77 -22.87
CA LEU A 330 9.50 -8.92 -21.75
C LEU A 330 8.47 -9.63 -20.88
N ILE A 331 7.44 -10.26 -21.46
CA ILE A 331 6.48 -11.08 -20.68
C ILE A 331 7.24 -12.18 -19.90
N LYS A 332 8.19 -12.87 -20.53
CA LYS A 332 9.06 -13.84 -19.85
C LYS A 332 10.00 -13.25 -18.79
N LEU A 333 10.47 -12.00 -18.96
CA LEU A 333 11.28 -11.29 -17.96
C LEU A 333 10.42 -10.84 -16.77
N ILE A 334 9.20 -10.39 -17.05
CA ILE A 334 8.16 -10.07 -16.09
C ILE A 334 7.82 -11.32 -15.28
N GLU A 335 7.66 -12.49 -15.93
CA GLU A 335 7.45 -13.80 -15.30
C GLU A 335 8.65 -14.28 -14.46
N LYS A 336 9.89 -13.97 -14.85
CA LYS A 336 11.11 -14.45 -14.17
C LYS A 336 11.53 -13.64 -12.94
N ASN A 337 11.14 -12.38 -12.82
CA ASN A 337 11.48 -11.54 -11.66
C ASN A 337 10.48 -11.71 -10.50
N ILE A 338 9.83 -12.87 -10.41
CA ILE A 338 8.69 -13.16 -9.52
C ILE A 338 9.10 -13.91 -8.23
N ASP A 339 10.34 -14.39 -8.13
CA ASP A 339 10.83 -15.11 -6.94
C ASP A 339 11.32 -14.20 -5.80
#